data_AF-A0A142G0M4-F1
#
_entry.id   AF-A0A142G0M4-F1
#
_cell.length_a   1.000
_cell.length_b   1.000
_cell.length_c   1.000
_cell.angle_alpha   90.00
_cell.angle_beta   90.00
_cell.angle_gamma   90.00
#
_symmetry.space_group_name_H-M   'P 1'
#
loop_
_entity.id
_entity.type
_entity.pdbx_description
1 polymer ?
#
loop_
_entity_poly.entity_id
_entity_poly.type
_entity_poly.pdbx_seq_one_letter_code
_entity_poly.pdbx_strand_id
1 'polypeptide(L)'
;MEPRLTPRLKRMLRRCFVKIDDNTIEIKEKRGFICKLMAIFIILTSGYYDFIHPRYKQTTFDELSFTFQPETRFQKEWELYQDPNNAGYTYAGKSKDQFTEKMQQITKGDIWKGYFHVGKYFILLLILLKPTKRRARLDRKRGIIYTYIDKKLYVTEINKLMRPFPEYIAAINATVFFWVHPYINKGTGGLCFKGPQISVQDRSSWLPVFAFLFLAYIKPDVVAYNTAPYLKKILVDFMNPNTPQERIDEILNAIDGKKGLFERISGFLFNWIDSGLYTKKLPKQAFLEEKLAHYFKEEAPNITELPSFRFANDFDTLADKWRNILIVSTEENRKRGFDKVPYPNLFDYPKEQSLHFSKIFRMWGNIQDESNTSPAELERLRDNKKRKKKK
;
A
#
# COMPACT_ATOMS: atom_id res chain seq x y z
N MET A 1 -29.44 8.28 -14.16
CA MET A 1 -28.41 8.80 -15.07
C MET A 1 -27.08 8.72 -14.34
N GLU A 2 -26.12 7.95 -14.82
CA GLU A 2 -24.83 7.84 -14.12
C GLU A 2 -24.04 9.16 -14.24
N PRO A 3 -23.41 9.65 -13.17
CA PRO A 3 -22.66 10.90 -13.22
C PRO A 3 -21.43 10.76 -14.13
N ARG A 4 -21.25 11.73 -15.04
CA ARG A 4 -20.06 11.86 -15.89
C ARG A 4 -18.78 11.87 -15.06
N LEU A 5 -17.70 11.31 -15.61
CA LEU A 5 -16.40 11.27 -14.95
C LEU A 5 -15.87 12.70 -14.70
N THR A 6 -15.64 13.02 -13.42
CA THR A 6 -15.04 14.31 -13.04
C THR A 6 -13.61 14.44 -13.58
N PRO A 7 -13.10 15.66 -13.83
CA PRO A 7 -11.73 15.87 -14.31
C PRO A 7 -10.67 15.21 -13.41
N ARG A 8 -10.95 15.17 -12.11
CA ARG A 8 -10.12 14.52 -11.09
C ARG A 8 -10.08 13.01 -11.27
N LEU A 9 -11.23 12.38 -11.47
CA LEU A 9 -11.35 10.94 -11.68
C LEU A 9 -10.70 10.53 -13.00
N LYS A 10 -10.88 11.31 -14.07
CA LYS A 10 -10.15 11.11 -15.33
C LYS A 10 -8.63 11.14 -15.13
N ARG A 11 -8.12 12.10 -14.35
CA ARG A 11 -6.68 12.17 -14.01
C ARG A 11 -6.21 10.97 -13.18
N MET A 12 -7.04 10.48 -12.26
CA MET A 12 -6.75 9.28 -11.50
C MET A 12 -6.66 8.05 -12.40
N LEU A 13 -7.62 7.89 -13.32
CA LEU A 13 -7.65 6.78 -14.28
C LEU A 13 -6.37 6.73 -15.14
N ARG A 14 -5.96 7.84 -15.76
CA ARG A 14 -4.70 7.93 -16.54
C ARG A 14 -3.42 7.59 -15.77
N ARG A 15 -3.47 7.75 -14.44
CA ARG A 15 -2.33 7.53 -13.55
C ARG A 15 -2.26 6.08 -13.10
N CYS A 16 -3.41 5.48 -12.80
CA CYS A 16 -3.51 4.16 -12.19
C CYS A 16 -3.70 3.05 -13.22
N PHE A 17 -4.24 3.35 -14.40
CA PHE A 17 -4.60 2.37 -15.41
C PHE A 17 -3.81 2.54 -16.70
N VAL A 18 -3.78 1.48 -17.49
CA VAL A 18 -3.30 1.43 -18.87
C VAL A 18 -4.30 0.62 -19.66
N LYS A 19 -4.75 1.15 -20.80
CA LYS A 19 -5.53 0.38 -21.76
C LYS A 19 -4.60 -0.62 -22.45
N ILE A 20 -4.98 -1.90 -22.45
CA ILE A 20 -4.28 -2.94 -23.21
C ILE A 20 -5.04 -3.19 -24.52
N ASP A 21 -6.35 -3.35 -24.42
CA ASP A 21 -7.29 -3.48 -25.53
C ASP A 21 -8.67 -2.93 -25.10
N ASP A 22 -9.70 -3.10 -25.92
CA ASP A 22 -11.05 -2.57 -25.65
C ASP A 22 -11.80 -3.31 -24.53
N ASN A 23 -11.33 -4.50 -24.12
CA ASN A 23 -11.92 -5.32 -23.07
C ASN A 23 -10.99 -5.51 -21.86
N THR A 24 -9.73 -5.07 -21.95
CA THR A 24 -8.70 -5.32 -20.96
C THR A 24 -8.05 -4.02 -20.50
N ILE A 25 -8.16 -3.74 -19.20
CA ILE A 25 -7.42 -2.68 -18.53
C ILE A 25 -6.39 -3.27 -17.58
N GLU A 26 -5.22 -2.65 -17.53
CA GLU A 26 -4.17 -2.98 -16.57
C GLU A 26 -4.15 -1.94 -15.46
N ILE A 27 -4.30 -2.40 -14.22
CA ILE A 27 -4.17 -1.57 -13.02
C ILE A 27 -2.76 -1.68 -12.44
N LYS A 28 -2.17 -0.53 -12.17
CA LYS A 28 -0.85 -0.39 -11.54
C LYS A 28 -1.03 -0.24 -10.03
N GLU A 29 -0.39 -1.11 -9.26
CA GLU A 29 -0.29 -0.93 -7.82
C GLU A 29 0.39 0.41 -7.52
N LYS A 30 -0.24 1.19 -6.65
CA LYS A 30 0.30 2.46 -6.15
C LYS A 30 0.33 2.40 -4.65
N ARG A 31 1.37 1.77 -4.14
CA ARG A 31 1.55 1.49 -2.71
C ARG A 31 2.71 2.31 -2.16
N GLY A 32 2.60 2.81 -0.94
CA GLY A 32 3.77 3.30 -0.21
C GLY A 32 4.27 4.68 -0.61
N PHE A 33 3.50 5.48 -1.35
CA PHE A 33 3.81 6.92 -1.50
C PHE A 33 3.93 7.59 -0.11
N ILE A 34 2.99 7.30 0.79
CA ILE A 34 3.00 7.80 2.18
C ILE A 34 4.24 7.31 2.93
N CYS A 35 4.53 6.02 2.90
CA CYS A 35 5.69 5.46 3.59
C CYS A 35 7.01 6.07 3.10
N LYS A 36 7.12 6.32 1.79
CA LYS A 36 8.30 6.93 1.19
C LYS A 36 8.41 8.42 1.47
N LEU A 37 7.30 9.18 1.42
CA LEU A 37 7.30 10.57 1.85
C LEU A 37 7.65 10.72 3.32
N MET A 38 7.10 9.85 4.18
CA MET A 38 7.45 9.83 5.59
C MET A 38 8.93 9.49 5.78
N ALA A 39 9.46 8.53 5.02
CA ALA A 39 10.89 8.24 5.04
C ALA A 39 11.73 9.45 4.57
N ILE A 40 11.34 10.16 3.50
CA ILE A 40 12.00 11.39 3.05
C ILE A 40 11.96 12.46 4.14
N PHE A 41 10.79 12.68 4.76
CA PHE A 41 10.65 13.64 5.85
C PHE A 41 11.57 13.31 7.03
N ILE A 42 11.57 12.04 7.48
CA ILE A 42 12.46 11.57 8.54
C ILE A 42 13.93 11.76 8.14
N ILE A 43 14.31 11.43 6.90
CA ILE A 43 15.68 11.65 6.41
C ILE A 43 16.06 13.13 6.48
N LEU A 44 15.18 14.04 6.04
CA LEU A 44 15.45 15.48 6.04
C LEU A 44 15.54 16.03 7.46
N THR A 45 14.60 15.66 8.33
CA THR A 45 14.59 16.11 9.73
C THR A 45 15.80 15.55 10.50
N SER A 46 16.05 14.24 10.42
CA SER A 46 17.23 13.63 11.04
C SER A 46 18.51 14.19 10.44
N GLY A 47 18.60 14.34 9.11
CA GLY A 47 19.77 14.90 8.43
C GLY A 47 20.09 16.33 8.86
N TYR A 48 19.05 17.14 9.07
CA TYR A 48 19.21 18.48 9.65
C TYR A 48 19.78 18.41 11.06
N TYR A 49 19.22 17.59 11.95
CA TYR A 49 19.74 17.50 13.32
C TYR A 49 21.16 16.91 13.37
N ASP A 50 21.40 15.81 12.68
CA ASP A 50 22.67 15.08 12.69
C ASP A 50 23.84 15.89 12.08
N PHE A 51 23.60 16.62 10.99
CA PHE A 51 24.69 17.21 10.19
C PHE A 51 24.69 18.73 10.10
N ILE A 52 23.58 19.40 10.43
CA ILE A 52 23.43 20.86 10.28
C ILE A 52 23.24 21.55 11.64
N HIS A 53 22.40 21.00 12.53
CA HIS A 53 22.02 21.67 13.77
C HIS A 53 23.22 21.79 14.74
N PRO A 54 23.56 23.01 15.20
CA PRO A 54 24.80 23.26 15.96
C PRO A 54 24.97 22.38 17.21
N ARG A 55 23.86 22.10 17.91
CA ARG A 55 23.85 21.32 19.15
C ARG A 55 24.21 19.84 18.99
N TYR A 56 23.89 19.23 17.85
CA TYR A 56 23.96 17.77 17.67
C TYR A 56 25.01 17.34 16.64
N LYS A 57 25.45 18.27 15.78
CA LYS A 57 26.45 18.03 14.75
C LYS A 57 27.74 17.43 15.32
N GLN A 58 28.34 18.08 16.32
CA GLN A 58 29.62 17.67 16.90
C GLN A 58 29.55 16.24 17.44
N THR A 59 28.54 15.95 18.27
CA THR A 59 28.30 14.63 18.85
C THR A 59 28.14 13.56 17.77
N THR A 60 27.39 13.85 16.71
CA THR A 60 27.22 12.90 15.60
C THR A 60 28.56 12.60 14.91
N PHE A 61 29.38 13.62 14.64
CA PHE A 61 30.71 13.42 14.04
C PHE A 61 31.66 12.67 14.96
N ASP A 62 31.64 12.94 16.27
CA ASP A 62 32.47 12.25 17.25
C ASP A 62 32.07 10.77 17.35
N GLU A 63 30.77 10.47 17.39
CA GLU A 63 30.25 9.10 17.44
C GLU A 63 30.56 8.32 16.15
N LEU A 64 30.45 8.96 14.97
CA LEU A 64 30.83 8.37 13.69
C LEU A 64 32.35 8.10 13.62
N SER A 65 33.16 9.09 13.99
CA SER A 65 34.63 8.97 13.98
C SER A 65 35.08 7.88 14.94
N PHE A 66 34.47 7.81 16.13
CA PHE A 66 34.77 6.77 17.10
C PHE A 66 34.40 5.37 16.61
N THR A 67 33.29 5.24 15.87
CA THR A 67 32.84 3.94 15.36
C THR A 67 33.73 3.42 14.23
N PHE A 68 34.13 4.27 13.29
CA PHE A 68 34.89 3.87 12.10
C PHE A 68 36.41 3.99 12.26
N GLN A 69 36.87 4.79 13.22
CA GLN A 69 38.30 5.03 13.50
C GLN A 69 38.57 5.08 15.03
N PRO A 70 38.19 4.03 15.80
CA PRO A 70 38.35 4.03 17.25
C PRO A 70 39.80 4.24 17.71
N GLU A 71 40.76 3.72 16.94
CA GLU A 71 42.19 3.81 17.22
C GLU A 71 42.69 5.26 17.29
N THR A 72 42.14 6.17 16.48
CA THR A 72 42.54 7.59 16.51
C THR A 72 42.18 8.25 17.83
N ARG A 73 41.04 7.86 18.43
CA ARG A 73 40.64 8.31 19.76
C ARG A 73 41.50 7.69 20.84
N PHE A 74 41.76 6.38 20.77
CA PHE A 74 42.64 5.70 21.72
C PHE A 74 44.05 6.27 21.69
N GLN A 75 44.55 6.68 20.52
CA GLN A 75 45.84 7.34 20.39
C GLN A 75 45.84 8.74 21.02
N LYS A 76 44.82 9.55 20.77
CA LYS A 76 44.69 10.88 21.42
C LYS A 76 44.61 10.76 22.94
N GLU A 77 43.85 9.78 23.44
CA GLU A 77 43.77 9.53 24.88
C GLU A 77 45.09 8.98 25.43
N TRP A 78 45.78 8.11 24.70
CA TRP A 78 47.13 7.64 25.05
C TRP A 78 48.12 8.80 25.20
N GLU A 79 48.15 9.72 24.22
CA GLU A 79 49.02 10.90 24.24
C GLU A 79 48.78 11.81 25.47
N LEU A 80 47.55 11.83 26.00
CA LEU A 80 47.22 12.56 27.23
C LEU A 80 47.68 11.84 28.51
N TYR A 81 47.74 10.51 28.50
CA TYR A 81 48.09 9.68 29.66
C TYR A 81 49.54 9.19 29.68
N GLN A 82 50.31 9.46 28.62
CA GLN A 82 51.70 9.06 28.49
C GLN A 82 52.57 9.77 29.54
N ASP A 83 53.44 9.00 30.19
CA ASP A 83 54.41 9.53 31.16
C ASP A 83 55.57 10.21 30.39
N PRO A 84 55.84 11.52 30.61
CA PRO A 84 56.97 12.21 30.00
C PRO A 84 58.32 11.60 30.37
N ASN A 85 58.41 10.95 31.53
CA ASN A 85 59.63 10.39 32.07
C ASN A 85 59.84 8.91 31.70
N ASN A 86 58.82 8.23 31.15
CA ASN A 86 58.92 6.82 30.76
C ASN A 86 58.19 6.54 29.44
N ALA A 87 58.97 6.51 28.34
CA ALA A 87 58.44 6.30 26.99
C ALA A 87 57.76 4.94 26.85
N GLY A 88 56.52 4.93 26.34
CA GLY A 88 55.74 3.71 26.12
C GLY A 88 54.89 3.26 27.31
N TYR A 89 54.94 4.00 28.42
CA TYR A 89 54.10 3.76 29.60
C TYR A 89 53.22 4.96 29.93
N THR A 90 52.09 4.68 30.59
CA THR A 90 51.25 5.71 31.22
C THR A 90 51.79 6.09 32.61
N TYR A 91 51.32 7.21 33.18
CA TYR A 91 51.57 7.56 34.59
C TYR A 91 51.21 6.45 35.60
N ALA A 92 50.33 5.52 35.21
CA ALA A 92 49.93 4.37 36.02
C ALA A 92 50.77 3.10 35.74
N GLY A 93 51.89 3.22 35.02
CA GLY A 93 52.80 2.11 34.71
C GLY A 93 52.27 1.08 33.71
N LYS A 94 51.18 1.40 32.98
CA LYS A 94 50.62 0.50 31.96
C LYS A 94 51.27 0.71 30.60
N SER A 95 51.56 -0.38 29.89
CA SER A 95 52.02 -0.34 28.50
C SER A 95 50.90 0.13 27.56
N LYS A 96 51.28 0.55 26.35
CA LYS A 96 50.35 0.97 25.30
C LYS A 96 49.27 -0.08 25.00
N ASP A 97 49.68 -1.34 24.87
CA ASP A 97 48.75 -2.42 24.55
C ASP A 97 47.73 -2.67 25.67
N GLN A 98 48.19 -2.65 26.93
CA GLN A 98 47.29 -2.79 28.10
C GLN A 98 46.32 -1.61 28.24
N PHE A 99 46.76 -0.41 27.86
CA PHE A 99 45.90 0.76 27.84
C PHE A 99 44.83 0.64 26.73
N THR A 100 45.23 0.30 25.51
CA THR A 100 44.32 0.14 24.38
C THR A 100 43.29 -0.97 24.61
N GLU A 101 43.69 -2.11 25.18
CA GLU A 101 42.78 -3.20 25.52
C GLU A 101 41.73 -2.77 26.56
N LYS A 102 42.17 -2.08 27.62
CA LYS A 102 41.24 -1.54 28.63
C LYS A 102 40.26 -0.53 28.02
N MET A 103 40.75 0.34 27.13
CA MET A 103 39.90 1.31 26.45
C MET A 103 38.87 0.65 25.54
N GLN A 104 39.26 -0.39 24.80
CA GLN A 104 38.33 -1.20 24.00
C GLN A 104 37.26 -1.87 24.87
N GLN A 105 37.62 -2.40 26.05
CA GLN A 105 36.65 -3.02 26.97
C GLN A 105 35.63 -2.01 27.51
N ILE A 106 36.06 -0.82 27.91
CA ILE A 106 35.18 0.23 28.44
C ILE A 106 34.23 0.75 27.37
N THR A 107 34.72 0.91 26.14
CA THR A 107 33.97 1.60 25.08
C THR A 107 33.21 0.67 24.12
N LYS A 108 33.23 -0.64 24.38
CA LYS A 108 32.58 -1.68 23.54
C LYS A 108 31.09 -1.39 23.24
N GLY A 109 30.38 -0.73 24.16
CA GLY A 109 28.97 -0.33 23.99
C GLY A 109 28.79 0.94 23.15
N ASP A 110 29.72 1.89 23.24
CA ASP A 110 29.60 3.20 22.59
C ASP A 110 29.84 3.14 21.07
N ILE A 111 30.58 2.14 20.60
CA ILE A 111 30.81 1.89 19.16
C ILE A 111 29.48 1.69 18.40
N TRP A 112 28.42 1.23 19.06
CA TRP A 112 27.11 1.05 18.41
C TRP A 112 26.41 2.35 18.05
N LYS A 113 26.78 3.49 18.66
CA LYS A 113 26.12 4.77 18.43
C LYS A 113 26.33 5.29 17.00
N GLY A 114 27.54 5.19 16.44
CA GLY A 114 27.76 5.57 15.04
C GLY A 114 27.07 4.62 14.06
N TYR A 115 27.00 3.32 14.37
CA TYR A 115 26.23 2.37 13.58
C TYR A 115 24.73 2.67 13.58
N PHE A 116 24.18 3.21 14.68
CA PHE A 116 22.79 3.67 14.70
C PHE A 116 22.54 4.82 13.72
N HIS A 117 23.44 5.81 13.68
CA HIS A 117 23.34 6.93 12.75
C HIS A 117 23.41 6.47 11.29
N VAL A 118 24.33 5.57 10.94
CA VAL A 118 24.39 5.04 9.56
C VAL A 118 23.21 4.10 9.28
N GLY A 119 22.88 3.23 10.23
CA GLY A 119 21.85 2.20 10.12
C GLY A 119 20.47 2.79 9.88
N LYS A 120 20.10 3.88 10.57
CA LYS A 120 18.79 4.54 10.36
C LYS A 120 18.65 5.06 8.92
N TYR A 121 19.67 5.73 8.36
CA TYR A 121 19.63 6.20 6.97
C TYR A 121 19.62 5.05 5.98
N PHE A 122 20.37 3.97 6.26
CA PHE A 122 20.36 2.77 5.43
C PHE A 122 18.98 2.11 5.40
N ILE A 123 18.32 1.94 6.55
CA ILE A 123 16.95 1.41 6.63
C ILE A 123 15.97 2.30 5.86
N LEU A 124 16.05 3.62 6.04
CA LEU A 124 15.20 4.58 5.32
C LEU A 124 15.44 4.51 3.81
N LEU A 125 16.69 4.35 3.37
CA LEU A 125 17.04 4.11 1.98
C LEU A 125 16.42 2.81 1.46
N LEU A 126 16.48 1.70 2.20
CA LEU A 126 15.82 0.45 1.81
C LEU A 126 14.30 0.62 1.64
N ILE A 127 13.66 1.45 2.47
CA ILE A 127 12.23 1.80 2.34
C ILE A 127 11.99 2.57 1.03
N LEU A 128 12.85 3.54 0.70
CA LEU A 128 12.74 4.33 -0.54
C LEU A 128 12.99 3.49 -1.80
N LEU A 129 14.01 2.63 -1.77
CA LEU A 129 14.39 1.73 -2.86
C LEU A 129 13.37 0.60 -3.06
N LYS A 130 12.47 0.38 -2.10
CA LYS A 130 11.50 -0.70 -2.18
C LYS A 130 10.58 -0.53 -3.40
N PRO A 131 10.61 -1.48 -4.36
CA PRO A 131 9.78 -1.38 -5.54
C PRO A 131 8.31 -1.62 -5.19
N THR A 132 7.40 -0.95 -5.88
CA THR A 132 5.96 -1.27 -5.86
C THR A 132 5.71 -2.21 -7.03
N LYS A 133 5.48 -3.48 -6.71
CA LYS A 133 5.85 -4.59 -7.59
C LYS A 133 4.70 -5.19 -8.40
N ARG A 134 3.48 -4.68 -8.28
CA ARG A 134 2.32 -5.44 -8.76
C ARG A 134 1.49 -4.69 -9.78
N ARG A 135 1.04 -5.46 -10.76
CA ARG A 135 0.04 -5.04 -11.73
C ARG A 135 -0.95 -6.16 -11.86
N ALA A 136 -2.21 -5.83 -12.01
CA ALA A 136 -3.23 -6.80 -12.37
C ALA A 136 -3.94 -6.34 -13.63
N ARG A 137 -4.52 -7.28 -14.35
CA ARG A 137 -5.36 -7.00 -15.49
C ARG A 137 -6.76 -7.45 -15.21
N LEU A 138 -7.70 -6.64 -15.64
CA LEU A 138 -9.12 -6.89 -15.60
C LEU A 138 -9.54 -7.12 -17.06
N ASP A 139 -9.99 -8.33 -17.37
CA ASP A 139 -10.44 -8.73 -18.71
C ASP A 139 -11.96 -8.93 -18.65
N ARG A 140 -12.68 -7.94 -19.17
CA ARG A 140 -14.14 -7.89 -19.22
C ARG A 140 -14.72 -9.03 -20.05
N LYS A 141 -14.09 -9.38 -21.18
CA LYS A 141 -14.62 -10.38 -22.11
C LYS A 141 -14.62 -11.77 -21.48
N ARG A 142 -13.56 -12.13 -20.77
CA ARG A 142 -13.43 -13.42 -20.07
C ARG A 142 -14.01 -13.39 -18.65
N GLY A 143 -14.32 -12.21 -18.11
CA GLY A 143 -14.82 -12.06 -16.73
C GLY A 143 -13.77 -12.44 -15.68
N ILE A 144 -12.49 -12.14 -15.95
CA ILE A 144 -11.37 -12.54 -15.08
C ILE A 144 -10.52 -11.36 -14.63
N ILE A 145 -9.86 -11.54 -13.49
CA ILE A 145 -8.81 -10.66 -12.99
C ILE A 145 -7.55 -11.49 -12.81
N TYR A 146 -6.42 -11.06 -13.36
CA TYR A 146 -5.19 -11.86 -13.28
C TYR A 146 -3.93 -11.03 -13.04
N THR A 147 -2.93 -11.66 -12.44
CA THR A 147 -1.61 -11.08 -12.20
C THR A 147 -0.53 -12.15 -12.27
N TYR A 148 0.69 -11.75 -12.61
CA TYR A 148 1.85 -12.65 -12.64
C TYR A 148 2.90 -12.15 -11.66
N ILE A 149 3.07 -12.88 -10.56
CA ILE A 149 3.94 -12.50 -9.44
C ILE A 149 4.81 -13.70 -9.06
N ASP A 150 6.10 -13.45 -8.87
CA ASP A 150 7.08 -14.47 -8.42
C ASP A 150 7.04 -15.77 -9.23
N LYS A 151 7.01 -15.62 -10.56
CA LYS A 151 6.94 -16.71 -11.56
C LYS A 151 5.65 -17.55 -11.49
N LYS A 152 4.57 -17.03 -10.89
CA LYS A 152 3.27 -17.69 -10.79
C LYS A 152 2.17 -16.81 -11.36
N LEU A 153 1.27 -17.43 -12.12
CA LEU A 153 0.03 -16.80 -12.55
C LEU A 153 -1.00 -16.95 -11.43
N TYR A 154 -1.70 -15.86 -11.14
CA TYR A 154 -2.88 -15.85 -10.28
C TYR A 154 -4.03 -15.32 -11.12
N VAL A 155 -5.17 -15.98 -11.02
CA VAL A 155 -6.40 -15.64 -11.72
C VAL A 155 -7.51 -15.55 -10.67
N THR A 156 -8.53 -14.77 -10.94
CA THR A 156 -9.81 -14.79 -10.25
C THR A 156 -10.87 -14.78 -11.33
N GLU A 157 -11.69 -15.82 -11.37
CA GLU A 157 -12.88 -15.87 -12.22
C GLU A 157 -14.07 -15.26 -11.47
N ILE A 158 -14.61 -14.15 -11.96
CA ILE A 158 -15.69 -13.42 -11.27
C ILE A 158 -16.95 -14.30 -11.17
N ASN A 159 -17.22 -15.14 -12.17
CA ASN A 159 -18.35 -16.06 -12.18
C ASN A 159 -18.24 -17.20 -11.15
N LYS A 160 -17.11 -17.33 -10.44
CA LYS A 160 -16.93 -18.31 -9.36
C LYS A 160 -17.04 -17.69 -7.96
N LEU A 161 -17.34 -16.39 -7.88
CA LEU A 161 -17.53 -15.71 -6.60
C LEU A 161 -18.86 -16.14 -5.96
N MET A 162 -18.78 -16.50 -4.68
CA MET A 162 -19.95 -16.80 -3.84
C MET A 162 -20.65 -15.54 -3.33
N ARG A 163 -19.99 -14.38 -3.45
CA ARG A 163 -20.45 -13.08 -2.97
C ARG A 163 -20.49 -12.06 -4.10
N PRO A 164 -21.21 -10.93 -3.94
CA PRO A 164 -21.21 -9.87 -4.94
C PRO A 164 -19.79 -9.41 -5.27
N PHE A 165 -19.50 -9.21 -6.56
CA PHE A 165 -18.25 -8.68 -7.06
C PHE A 165 -17.88 -7.31 -6.45
N PRO A 166 -18.81 -6.39 -6.18
CA PRO A 166 -18.48 -5.18 -5.43
C PRO A 166 -17.86 -5.50 -4.07
N GLU A 167 -18.23 -6.58 -3.37
CA GLU A 167 -17.58 -6.93 -2.10
C GLU A 167 -16.13 -7.37 -2.29
N TYR A 168 -15.82 -8.06 -3.39
CA TYR A 168 -14.44 -8.48 -3.69
C TYR A 168 -13.47 -7.30 -3.84
N ILE A 169 -13.98 -6.11 -4.20
CA ILE A 169 -13.21 -4.87 -4.23
C ILE A 169 -13.51 -4.06 -2.97
N ALA A 170 -12.55 -3.95 -2.06
CA ALA A 170 -12.69 -3.13 -0.87
C ALA A 170 -12.25 -1.69 -1.13
N ALA A 171 -13.11 -0.71 -0.88
CA ALA A 171 -12.73 0.70 -0.84
C ALA A 171 -12.70 1.16 0.61
N ILE A 172 -11.50 1.22 1.20
CA ILE A 172 -11.30 1.62 2.60
C ILE A 172 -10.41 2.86 2.63
N ASN A 173 -10.88 3.90 3.31
CA ASN A 173 -10.25 5.20 3.33
C ASN A 173 -9.99 5.67 1.88
N ALA A 174 -8.79 6.14 1.61
CA ALA A 174 -8.31 6.61 0.31
C ALA A 174 -7.83 5.50 -0.65
N THR A 175 -8.13 4.22 -0.38
CA THR A 175 -7.48 3.11 -1.11
C THR A 175 -8.49 2.07 -1.58
N VAL A 176 -8.33 1.65 -2.84
CA VAL A 176 -8.98 0.47 -3.40
C VAL A 176 -8.07 -0.74 -3.23
N PHE A 177 -8.59 -1.80 -2.64
CA PHE A 177 -7.90 -3.07 -2.41
C PHE A 177 -8.69 -4.22 -3.04
N PHE A 178 -7.99 -5.13 -3.70
CA PHE A 178 -8.54 -6.42 -4.06
C PHE A 178 -7.41 -7.46 -4.10
N TRP A 179 -7.80 -8.72 -4.05
CA TRP A 179 -6.85 -9.82 -3.93
C TRP A 179 -7.12 -10.87 -4.99
N VAL A 180 -6.22 -10.97 -5.98
CA VAL A 180 -6.34 -11.98 -7.05
C VAL A 180 -6.11 -13.36 -6.45
N HIS A 181 -7.11 -14.22 -6.42
CA HIS A 181 -7.16 -15.33 -5.47
C HIS A 181 -6.05 -16.37 -5.72
N PRO A 182 -5.25 -16.79 -4.71
CA PRO A 182 -4.54 -18.07 -4.78
C PRO A 182 -5.55 -19.15 -4.40
N TYR A 183 -6.15 -19.83 -5.38
CA TYR A 183 -7.23 -20.82 -5.26
C TYR A 183 -7.08 -21.89 -4.17
N ILE A 184 -5.86 -22.10 -3.68
CA ILE A 184 -5.52 -22.93 -2.53
C ILE A 184 -4.83 -22.01 -1.54
N ASN A 185 -5.20 -22.04 -0.26
CA ASN A 185 -4.65 -21.38 0.96
C ASN A 185 -3.13 -21.03 0.96
N LYS A 186 -2.63 -20.35 -0.06
CA LYS A 186 -1.22 -20.05 -0.32
C LYS A 186 -1.07 -18.55 -0.27
N GLY A 187 -1.14 -18.04 0.95
CA GLY A 187 -0.79 -16.67 1.25
C GLY A 187 -1.67 -16.11 2.34
N THR A 188 -1.37 -16.44 3.60
CA THR A 188 -1.72 -15.56 4.71
C THR A 188 -1.04 -14.22 4.45
N GLY A 189 -1.81 -13.25 3.96
CA GLY A 189 -1.35 -11.91 3.67
C GLY A 189 -1.02 -11.20 4.97
N GLY A 190 0.20 -11.34 5.46
CA GLY A 190 0.69 -10.53 6.56
C GLY A 190 0.71 -9.05 6.17
N LEU A 191 0.74 -8.18 7.19
CA LEU A 191 0.59 -6.72 7.14
C LEU A 191 1.38 -6.01 6.02
N CYS A 192 2.43 -6.65 5.49
CA CYS A 192 3.27 -6.03 4.49
C CYS A 192 3.65 -6.81 3.21
N PHE A 193 3.81 -8.15 3.10
CA PHE A 193 4.70 -8.65 2.01
C PHE A 193 4.42 -9.98 1.27
N LYS A 194 3.26 -10.65 1.36
CA LYS A 194 3.07 -11.93 0.64
C LYS A 194 1.70 -12.06 -0.04
N GLY A 195 1.68 -12.59 -1.27
CA GLY A 195 0.47 -12.93 -2.02
C GLY A 195 0.04 -11.89 -3.07
N PRO A 196 -0.82 -12.26 -4.03
CA PRO A 196 -1.26 -11.46 -5.19
C PRO A 196 -2.28 -10.33 -4.88
N GLN A 197 -2.00 -9.53 -3.85
CA GLN A 197 -2.83 -8.39 -3.44
C GLN A 197 -2.47 -7.14 -4.22
N ILE A 198 -3.48 -6.38 -4.65
CA ILE A 198 -3.34 -5.11 -5.37
C ILE A 198 -3.96 -3.99 -4.53
N SER A 199 -3.22 -2.89 -4.37
CA SER A 199 -3.69 -1.68 -3.70
C SER A 199 -3.47 -0.46 -4.57
N VAL A 200 -4.51 0.35 -4.76
CA VAL A 200 -4.44 1.63 -5.48
C VAL A 200 -4.88 2.75 -4.56
N GLN A 201 -3.91 3.59 -4.18
CA GLN A 201 -4.13 4.75 -3.33
C GLN A 201 -4.50 5.98 -4.16
N ASP A 202 -5.53 6.70 -3.71
CA ASP A 202 -5.90 8.00 -4.23
C ASP A 202 -4.95 9.09 -3.68
N ARG A 203 -4.08 9.61 -4.56
CA ARG A 203 -3.18 10.76 -4.28
C ARG A 203 -3.92 12.02 -3.84
N SER A 204 -5.18 12.18 -4.22
CA SER A 204 -5.93 13.40 -3.97
C SER A 204 -6.67 13.38 -2.63
N SER A 205 -6.73 12.21 -1.99
CA SER A 205 -7.14 12.01 -0.60
C SER A 205 -5.96 12.17 0.40
N TRP A 206 -4.84 12.72 -0.07
CA TRP A 206 -3.60 12.87 0.67
C TRP A 206 -3.62 14.01 1.69
N LEU A 207 -4.19 15.17 1.34
CA LEU A 207 -4.45 16.27 2.28
C LEU A 207 -5.22 15.80 3.52
N PRO A 208 -6.28 14.98 3.40
CA PRO A 208 -6.91 14.30 4.54
C PRO A 208 -5.94 13.49 5.41
N VAL A 209 -5.08 12.67 4.81
CA VAL A 209 -4.19 11.76 5.55
C VAL A 209 -2.97 12.49 6.14
N PHE A 210 -2.47 13.54 5.48
CA PHE A 210 -1.47 14.45 6.04
C PHE A 210 -2.07 15.31 7.16
N ALA A 211 -3.31 15.79 6.98
CA ALA A 211 -4.06 16.38 8.07
C ALA A 211 -4.24 15.35 9.19
N PHE A 212 -4.47 14.07 8.94
CA PHE A 212 -4.56 13.06 10.01
C PHE A 212 -3.28 12.91 10.85
N LEU A 213 -2.11 13.00 10.22
CA LEU A 213 -0.81 12.91 10.89
C LEU A 213 -0.49 14.15 11.75
N PHE A 214 -1.11 15.30 11.49
CA PHE A 214 -0.79 16.59 12.14
C PHE A 214 -1.99 17.35 12.73
N LEU A 215 -3.23 16.95 12.46
CA LEU A 215 -4.51 17.58 12.78
C LEU A 215 -5.50 16.46 13.18
N ALA A 216 -5.65 16.26 14.49
CA ALA A 216 -6.36 15.13 15.11
C ALA A 216 -7.88 15.03 14.84
N TYR A 217 -8.48 15.84 13.96
CA TYR A 217 -9.92 15.81 13.71
C TYR A 217 -10.23 16.19 12.25
N ILE A 218 -10.53 15.19 11.41
CA ILE A 218 -10.91 15.45 10.02
C ILE A 218 -12.39 15.81 9.93
N LYS A 219 -12.68 16.98 9.34
CA LYS A 219 -14.02 17.44 8.97
C LYS A 219 -14.62 16.54 7.86
N PRO A 220 -15.96 16.30 7.86
CA PRO A 220 -16.66 15.53 6.81
C PRO A 220 -16.33 15.95 5.37
N ASP A 221 -16.10 17.24 5.14
CA ASP A 221 -15.84 17.85 3.83
C ASP A 221 -14.60 17.26 3.14
N VAL A 222 -13.67 16.73 3.93
CA VAL A 222 -12.43 16.11 3.49
C VAL A 222 -12.69 14.70 2.92
N VAL A 223 -13.78 14.04 3.31
CA VAL A 223 -14.25 12.76 2.72
C VAL A 223 -14.79 12.97 1.30
N ALA A 224 -15.31 14.14 0.96
CA ALA A 224 -15.75 14.47 -0.40
C ALA A 224 -14.59 14.46 -1.42
N TYR A 225 -13.35 14.52 -0.92
CA TYR A 225 -12.15 14.38 -1.73
C TYR A 225 -11.77 12.91 -1.99
N ASN A 226 -12.50 11.93 -1.47
CA ASN A 226 -12.15 10.53 -1.67
C ASN A 226 -12.63 9.98 -3.01
N THR A 227 -11.69 9.65 -3.90
CA THR A 227 -12.02 9.02 -5.18
C THR A 227 -12.04 7.49 -5.14
N ALA A 228 -11.64 6.85 -4.04
CA ALA A 228 -11.58 5.39 -3.94
C ALA A 228 -12.95 4.69 -4.15
N PRO A 229 -14.07 5.16 -3.58
CA PRO A 229 -15.39 4.56 -3.82
C PRO A 229 -15.80 4.66 -5.29
N TYR A 230 -15.54 5.81 -5.93
CA TYR A 230 -15.81 6.02 -7.36
C TYR A 230 -14.90 5.17 -8.24
N LEU A 231 -13.65 4.97 -7.85
CA LEU A 231 -12.74 4.08 -8.57
C LEU A 231 -13.22 2.63 -8.49
N LYS A 232 -13.63 2.18 -7.31
CA LYS A 232 -14.26 0.86 -7.16
C LYS A 232 -15.47 0.75 -8.08
N LYS A 233 -16.35 1.75 -8.11
CA LYS A 233 -17.50 1.77 -9.02
C LYS A 233 -17.06 1.61 -10.47
N ILE A 234 -16.07 2.37 -10.93
CA ILE A 234 -15.54 2.23 -12.30
C ILE A 234 -15.06 0.80 -12.59
N LEU A 235 -14.42 0.14 -11.62
CA LEU A 235 -13.98 -1.25 -11.81
C LEU A 235 -15.15 -2.23 -11.89
N VAL A 236 -16.20 -2.00 -11.10
CA VAL A 236 -17.44 -2.80 -11.16
C VAL A 236 -18.17 -2.54 -12.49
N ASP A 237 -18.37 -1.28 -12.86
CA ASP A 237 -18.97 -0.86 -14.14
C ASP A 237 -18.21 -1.49 -15.32
N PHE A 238 -16.87 -1.45 -15.29
CA PHE A 238 -16.05 -2.01 -16.36
C PHE A 238 -16.20 -3.53 -16.51
N MET A 239 -16.32 -4.27 -15.40
CA MET A 239 -16.45 -5.74 -15.43
C MET A 239 -17.88 -6.22 -15.63
N ASN A 240 -18.89 -5.36 -15.41
CA ASN A 240 -20.29 -5.73 -15.56
C ASN A 240 -20.66 -5.84 -17.06
N PRO A 241 -21.14 -7.02 -17.53
CA PRO A 241 -21.54 -7.20 -18.92
C PRO A 241 -22.72 -6.31 -19.31
N ASN A 242 -23.57 -5.94 -18.36
CA ASN A 242 -24.78 -5.14 -18.59
C ASN A 242 -24.51 -3.63 -18.62
N THR A 243 -23.27 -3.19 -18.40
CA THR A 243 -22.90 -1.78 -18.47
C THR A 243 -23.04 -1.25 -19.91
N PRO A 244 -23.75 -0.11 -20.13
CA PRO A 244 -23.85 0.51 -21.44
C PRO A 244 -22.48 0.78 -22.06
N GLN A 245 -22.34 0.52 -23.36
CA GLN A 245 -21.05 0.70 -24.04
C GLN A 245 -20.53 2.14 -23.95
N GLU A 246 -21.43 3.13 -23.97
CA GLU A 246 -21.07 4.56 -23.78
C GLU A 246 -20.28 4.80 -22.50
N ARG A 247 -20.62 4.09 -21.42
CA ARG A 247 -19.93 4.20 -20.13
C ARG A 247 -18.54 3.55 -20.17
N ILE A 248 -18.42 2.41 -20.86
CA ILE A 248 -17.14 1.74 -21.07
C ILE A 248 -16.22 2.63 -21.90
N ASP A 249 -16.74 3.21 -22.98
CA ASP A 249 -16.00 4.14 -23.83
C ASP A 249 -15.58 5.39 -23.04
N GLU A 250 -16.43 5.92 -22.15
CA GLU A 250 -16.08 7.02 -21.26
C GLU A 250 -14.85 6.68 -20.38
N ILE A 251 -14.84 5.46 -19.82
CA ILE A 251 -13.73 4.96 -18.98
C ILE A 251 -12.46 4.79 -19.81
N LEU A 252 -12.53 4.11 -20.97
CA LEU A 252 -11.39 3.85 -21.84
C LEU A 252 -10.80 5.16 -22.40
N ASN A 253 -11.64 6.07 -22.88
CA ASN A 253 -11.22 7.39 -23.35
C ASN A 253 -10.60 8.23 -22.22
N ALA A 254 -11.09 8.08 -20.99
CA ALA A 254 -10.46 8.73 -19.84
C ALA A 254 -9.06 8.19 -19.56
N ILE A 255 -8.83 6.88 -19.73
CA ILE A 255 -7.52 6.21 -19.55
C ILE A 255 -6.53 6.62 -20.65
N ASP A 256 -6.97 6.67 -21.92
CA ASP A 256 -6.14 7.01 -23.07
C ASP A 256 -5.94 8.52 -23.28
N GLY A 257 -6.74 9.34 -22.59
CA GLY A 257 -6.73 10.79 -22.73
C GLY A 257 -5.35 11.41 -22.57
N LYS A 258 -5.06 12.46 -23.35
CA LYS A 258 -3.78 13.18 -23.31
C LYS A 258 -3.53 13.78 -21.92
N LYS A 259 -2.38 13.44 -21.32
CA LYS A 259 -1.93 14.06 -20.06
C LYS A 259 -1.60 15.53 -20.29
N GLY A 260 -2.16 16.41 -19.45
CA GLY A 260 -1.83 17.84 -19.45
C GLY A 260 -0.39 18.12 -19.00
N LEU A 261 0.11 19.33 -19.27
CA LEU A 261 1.51 19.71 -18.99
C LEU A 261 1.89 19.50 -17.51
N PHE A 262 1.10 20.03 -16.58
CA PHE A 262 1.33 19.86 -15.14
C PHE A 262 1.29 18.38 -14.70
N GLU A 263 0.44 17.57 -15.35
CA GLU A 263 0.37 16.13 -15.07
C GLU A 263 1.63 15.40 -15.52
N ARG A 264 2.25 15.82 -16.63
CA ARG A 264 3.53 15.28 -17.12
C ARG A 264 4.68 15.67 -16.20
N ILE A 265 4.77 16.95 -15.81
CA ILE A 265 5.81 17.45 -14.89
C ILE A 265 5.71 16.76 -13.53
N SER A 266 4.51 16.76 -12.93
CA SER A 266 4.26 16.06 -11.66
C SER A 266 4.51 14.55 -11.78
N GLY A 267 4.20 13.96 -12.94
CA GLY A 267 4.52 12.58 -13.23
C GLY A 267 6.03 12.32 -13.22
N PHE A 268 6.82 13.13 -13.92
CA PHE A 268 8.27 13.01 -13.96
C PHE A 268 8.89 13.12 -12.56
N LEU A 269 8.49 14.14 -11.78
CA LEU A 269 9.06 14.42 -10.46
C LEU A 269 8.66 13.42 -9.38
N PHE A 270 7.45 12.83 -9.45
CA PHE A 270 6.89 12.07 -8.33
C PHE A 270 6.45 10.65 -8.66
N ASN A 271 6.47 10.19 -9.92
CA ASN A 271 6.02 8.82 -10.24
C ASN A 271 6.95 7.75 -9.66
N TRP A 272 8.24 8.03 -9.47
CA TRP A 272 9.18 7.10 -8.84
C TRP A 272 8.84 6.85 -7.35
N ILE A 273 8.20 7.82 -6.70
CA ILE A 273 7.71 7.66 -5.33
C ILE A 273 6.55 6.65 -5.31
N ASP A 274 5.58 6.77 -6.22
CA ASP A 274 4.45 5.81 -6.35
C ASP A 274 4.88 4.43 -6.86
N SER A 275 5.76 4.41 -7.86
CA SER A 275 6.04 3.24 -8.71
C SER A 275 7.36 2.54 -8.34
N GLY A 276 8.09 3.09 -7.37
CA GLY A 276 9.49 2.76 -7.12
C GLY A 276 10.42 3.35 -8.18
N LEU A 277 11.72 3.31 -7.92
CA LEU A 277 12.75 3.58 -8.95
C LEU A 277 12.70 2.54 -10.07
N TYR A 278 12.23 1.34 -9.75
CA TYR A 278 12.05 0.23 -10.69
C TYR A 278 10.65 -0.33 -10.59
N THR A 279 9.93 -0.43 -11.71
CA THR A 279 8.63 -1.11 -11.77
C THR A 279 8.78 -2.39 -12.57
N LYS A 280 8.48 -3.56 -11.98
CA LYS A 280 8.41 -4.81 -12.75
C LYS A 280 7.23 -4.72 -13.72
N LYS A 281 7.50 -4.85 -15.01
CA LYS A 281 6.45 -5.04 -16.03
C LYS A 281 5.89 -6.46 -15.87
N LEU A 282 4.62 -6.64 -16.22
CA LEU A 282 4.11 -7.99 -16.46
C LEU A 282 4.92 -8.62 -17.62
N PRO A 283 5.01 -9.96 -17.67
CA PRO A 283 5.56 -10.65 -18.84
C PRO A 283 4.87 -10.22 -20.15
N LYS A 284 5.51 -10.53 -21.28
CA LYS A 284 4.94 -10.26 -22.61
C LYS A 284 3.55 -10.92 -22.73
N GLN A 285 2.65 -10.29 -23.50
CA GLN A 285 1.27 -10.77 -23.69
C GLN A 285 1.21 -12.25 -24.08
N ALA A 286 2.00 -12.66 -25.07
CA ALA A 286 2.01 -14.04 -25.58
C ALA A 286 2.27 -15.07 -24.46
N PHE A 287 3.23 -14.78 -23.57
CA PHE A 287 3.52 -15.66 -22.43
C PHE A 287 2.37 -15.72 -21.42
N LEU A 288 1.67 -14.60 -21.20
CA LEU A 288 0.50 -14.57 -20.31
C LEU A 288 -0.67 -15.33 -20.91
N GLU A 289 -0.91 -15.22 -22.21
CA GLU A 289 -1.97 -15.98 -22.90
C GLU A 289 -1.68 -17.49 -22.86
N GLU A 290 -0.43 -17.92 -23.06
CA GLU A 290 -0.03 -19.31 -22.91
C GLU A 290 -0.33 -19.84 -21.49
N LYS A 291 0.04 -19.08 -20.46
CA LYS A 291 -0.25 -19.45 -19.07
C LYS A 291 -1.74 -19.43 -18.74
N LEU A 292 -2.50 -18.51 -19.31
CA LEU A 292 -3.96 -18.47 -19.17
C LEU A 292 -4.61 -19.68 -19.86
N ALA A 293 -4.16 -20.06 -21.05
CA ALA A 293 -4.66 -21.25 -21.75
C ALA A 293 -4.42 -22.52 -20.94
N HIS A 294 -3.23 -22.67 -20.36
CA HIS A 294 -2.92 -23.75 -19.42
C HIS A 294 -3.83 -23.73 -18.19
N TYR A 295 -4.01 -22.56 -17.57
CA TYR A 295 -4.91 -22.38 -16.41
C TYR A 295 -6.34 -22.85 -16.74
N PHE A 296 -6.90 -22.43 -17.88
CA PHE A 296 -8.26 -22.81 -18.26
C PHE A 296 -8.41 -24.30 -18.60
N LYS A 297 -7.34 -24.93 -19.09
CA LYS A 297 -7.34 -26.36 -19.41
C LYS A 297 -7.21 -27.24 -18.16
N GLU A 298 -6.34 -26.88 -17.22
CA GLU A 298 -5.94 -27.77 -16.12
C GLU A 298 -6.47 -27.34 -14.74
N GLU A 299 -6.46 -26.05 -14.43
CA GLU A 299 -6.80 -25.57 -13.09
C GLU A 299 -8.27 -25.17 -12.97
N ALA A 300 -8.79 -24.43 -13.95
CA ALA A 300 -10.15 -23.88 -13.92
C ALA A 300 -11.25 -24.95 -13.73
N PRO A 301 -11.21 -26.14 -14.37
CA PRO A 301 -12.24 -27.17 -14.17
C PRO A 301 -12.30 -27.70 -12.73
N ASN A 302 -11.18 -27.66 -12.01
CA ASN A 302 -11.08 -28.13 -10.62
C ASN A 302 -11.54 -27.08 -9.59
N ILE A 303 -11.85 -25.86 -10.02
CA ILE A 303 -12.26 -24.76 -9.16
C ILE A 303 -13.75 -24.51 -9.40
N THR A 304 -14.58 -24.88 -8.43
CA THR A 304 -16.03 -24.68 -8.49
C THR A 304 -16.49 -23.39 -7.81
N GLU A 305 -15.81 -22.97 -6.75
CA GLU A 305 -16.19 -21.81 -5.93
C GLU A 305 -14.95 -21.10 -5.37
N LEU A 306 -15.09 -19.80 -5.11
CA LEU A 306 -14.00 -18.97 -4.59
C LEU A 306 -14.21 -18.56 -3.14
N PRO A 307 -13.17 -18.63 -2.29
CA PRO A 307 -13.20 -17.99 -0.99
C PRO A 307 -13.35 -16.48 -1.12
N SER A 308 -13.81 -15.86 -0.05
CA SER A 308 -13.88 -14.40 0.06
C SER A 308 -12.79 -13.90 1.01
N PHE A 309 -12.57 -12.60 1.08
CA PHE A 309 -11.69 -12.03 2.10
C PHE A 309 -12.40 -10.89 2.81
N ARG A 310 -11.96 -10.60 4.03
CA ARG A 310 -12.37 -9.43 4.80
C ARG A 310 -11.19 -8.83 5.53
N PHE A 311 -11.31 -7.57 5.95
CA PHE A 311 -10.34 -7.02 6.88
C PHE A 311 -10.66 -7.51 8.30
N ALA A 312 -9.62 -7.67 9.11
CA ALA A 312 -9.77 -7.96 10.52
C ALA A 312 -10.49 -6.80 11.21
N ASN A 313 -11.39 -7.12 12.14
CA ASN A 313 -12.22 -6.17 12.87
C ASN A 313 -11.92 -6.23 14.38
N ASP A 314 -12.59 -5.37 15.15
CA ASP A 314 -12.36 -5.27 16.60
C ASP A 314 -12.70 -6.56 17.37
N PHE A 315 -13.51 -7.44 16.79
CA PHE A 315 -13.95 -8.70 17.40
C PHE A 315 -13.00 -9.87 17.08
N ASP A 316 -12.04 -9.67 16.19
CA ASP A 316 -11.04 -10.70 15.85
C ASP A 316 -9.91 -10.75 16.88
N THR A 317 -9.19 -11.88 16.91
CA THR A 317 -8.04 -12.07 17.80
C THR A 317 -6.92 -11.08 17.51
N LEU A 318 -6.01 -10.87 18.47
CA LEU A 318 -4.85 -9.99 18.26
C LEU A 318 -3.97 -10.48 17.09
N ALA A 319 -3.83 -11.80 16.94
CA ALA A 319 -3.12 -12.40 15.81
C ALA A 319 -3.78 -12.11 14.46
N ASP A 320 -5.10 -12.14 14.40
CA ASP A 320 -5.86 -11.83 13.18
C ASP A 320 -5.85 -10.34 12.85
N LYS A 321 -5.94 -9.47 13.86
CA LYS A 321 -5.71 -8.03 13.72
C LYS A 321 -4.32 -7.73 13.15
N TRP A 322 -3.30 -8.48 13.58
CA TRP A 322 -1.94 -8.37 13.06
C TRP A 322 -1.80 -8.86 11.61
N ARG A 323 -2.58 -9.87 11.22
CA ARG A 323 -2.69 -10.33 9.81
C ARG A 323 -3.44 -9.32 8.94
N ASN A 324 -4.41 -8.59 9.50
CA ASN A 324 -5.20 -7.52 8.88
C ASN A 324 -6.14 -7.96 7.74
N ILE A 325 -5.79 -8.97 6.95
CA ILE A 325 -6.66 -9.58 5.93
C ILE A 325 -6.92 -11.04 6.29
N LEU A 326 -8.20 -11.41 6.34
CA LEU A 326 -8.68 -12.74 6.69
C LEU A 326 -9.40 -13.37 5.50
N ILE A 327 -9.13 -14.65 5.26
CA ILE A 327 -9.82 -15.45 4.25
C ILE A 327 -11.08 -16.01 4.89
N VAL A 328 -12.21 -15.79 4.25
CA VAL A 328 -13.49 -16.43 4.57
C VAL A 328 -13.60 -17.65 3.66
N SER A 329 -13.57 -18.84 4.26
CA SER A 329 -13.62 -20.09 3.49
C SER A 329 -14.95 -20.24 2.75
N THR A 330 -14.98 -21.11 1.74
CA THR A 330 -16.21 -21.37 0.98
C THR A 330 -17.29 -22.00 1.86
N GLU A 331 -16.91 -22.92 2.76
CA GLU A 331 -17.79 -23.47 3.79
C GLU A 331 -18.39 -22.39 4.70
N GLU A 332 -17.59 -21.41 5.12
CA GLU A 332 -18.08 -20.32 5.96
C GLU A 332 -19.03 -19.40 5.17
N ASN A 333 -18.77 -19.17 3.88
CA ASN A 333 -19.71 -18.46 3.01
C ASN A 333 -21.05 -19.19 2.89
N ARG A 334 -21.04 -20.50 2.68
CA ARG A 334 -22.27 -21.33 2.65
C ARG A 334 -23.03 -21.24 3.97
N LYS A 335 -22.34 -21.35 5.12
CA LYS A 335 -22.95 -21.19 6.45
C LYS A 335 -23.59 -19.81 6.66
N ARG A 336 -23.08 -18.78 5.98
CA ARG A 336 -23.62 -17.40 6.00
C ARG A 336 -24.72 -17.16 4.96
N GLY A 337 -25.18 -18.20 4.26
CA GLY A 337 -26.24 -18.11 3.26
C GLY A 337 -25.77 -17.73 1.85
N PHE A 338 -24.47 -17.81 1.58
CA PHE A 338 -23.88 -17.59 0.25
C PHE A 338 -23.53 -18.94 -0.37
N ASP A 339 -24.54 -19.70 -0.80
CA ASP A 339 -24.42 -21.10 -1.27
C ASP A 339 -24.46 -21.25 -2.80
N LYS A 340 -24.92 -20.21 -3.52
CA LYS A 340 -25.01 -20.21 -4.98
C LYS A 340 -23.79 -19.60 -5.66
N VAL A 341 -23.33 -20.26 -6.73
CA VAL A 341 -22.22 -19.80 -7.58
C VAL A 341 -22.61 -19.90 -9.06
N PRO A 342 -22.49 -18.82 -9.86
CA PRO A 342 -22.18 -17.45 -9.43
C PRO A 342 -23.23 -16.91 -8.47
N TYR A 343 -22.84 -15.93 -7.66
CA TYR A 343 -23.81 -15.18 -6.86
C TYR A 343 -24.90 -14.57 -7.78
N PRO A 344 -26.20 -14.79 -7.53
CA PRO A 344 -27.28 -14.42 -8.47
C PRO A 344 -27.29 -12.94 -8.87
N ASN A 345 -26.92 -12.05 -7.95
CA ASN A 345 -26.87 -10.61 -8.17
C ASN A 345 -25.40 -10.13 -8.15
N LEU A 346 -24.57 -10.75 -8.99
CA LEU A 346 -23.10 -10.66 -8.94
C LEU A 346 -22.57 -9.22 -8.95
N PHE A 347 -23.21 -8.31 -9.67
CA PHE A 347 -22.76 -6.92 -9.80
C PHE A 347 -23.50 -5.94 -8.87
N ASP A 348 -24.49 -6.42 -8.13
CA ASP A 348 -25.24 -5.58 -7.21
C ASP A 348 -24.43 -5.27 -5.95
N TYR A 349 -24.52 -4.04 -5.49
CA TYR A 349 -23.89 -3.65 -4.24
C TYR A 349 -24.67 -4.20 -3.05
N PRO A 350 -24.00 -4.61 -1.96
CA PRO A 350 -24.68 -5.04 -0.76
C PRO A 350 -25.48 -3.88 -0.16
N LYS A 351 -26.73 -4.17 0.25
CA LYS A 351 -27.69 -3.17 0.75
C LYS A 351 -27.51 -2.81 2.22
N GLU A 352 -27.09 -3.76 3.06
CA GLU A 352 -27.13 -3.57 4.52
C GLU A 352 -25.80 -3.84 5.23
N GLN A 353 -25.15 -4.96 4.94
CA GLN A 353 -23.91 -5.35 5.61
C GLN A 353 -22.86 -5.77 4.58
N SER A 354 -21.74 -5.03 4.54
CA SER A 354 -20.59 -5.42 3.75
C SER A 354 -19.56 -6.18 4.58
N LEU A 355 -18.89 -7.16 3.96
CA LEU A 355 -17.72 -7.83 4.55
C LEU A 355 -16.61 -6.87 5.01
N HIS A 356 -16.42 -5.74 4.34
CA HIS A 356 -15.40 -4.76 4.71
C HIS A 356 -16.03 -3.54 5.37
N PHE A 357 -16.42 -3.71 6.62
CA PHE A 357 -16.85 -2.63 7.49
C PHE A 357 -15.65 -2.04 8.25
N SER A 358 -15.37 -0.75 8.05
CA SER A 358 -14.35 -0.02 8.83
C SER A 358 -15.01 0.81 9.93
N LYS A 359 -14.81 0.41 11.20
CA LYS A 359 -15.26 1.18 12.37
C LYS A 359 -14.49 2.49 12.55
N ILE A 360 -13.20 2.50 12.23
CA ILE A 360 -12.26 3.59 12.58
C ILE A 360 -12.61 4.90 11.86
N PHE A 361 -13.27 4.85 10.69
CA PHE A 361 -13.62 6.05 9.93
C PHE A 361 -15.10 6.17 9.54
N ARG A 362 -15.96 5.19 9.85
CA ARG A 362 -17.35 5.13 9.32
C ARG A 362 -17.40 5.42 7.80
N MET A 363 -16.39 4.97 7.05
CA MET A 363 -16.35 5.15 5.59
C MET A 363 -16.90 3.87 4.97
N TRP A 364 -18.09 3.96 4.36
CA TRP A 364 -18.80 2.82 3.82
C TRP A 364 -18.62 2.76 2.30
N GLY A 365 -17.37 2.61 1.85
CA GLY A 365 -17.04 2.48 0.42
C GLY A 365 -17.58 1.21 -0.26
N ASN A 366 -18.38 0.40 0.44
CA ASN A 366 -18.89 -0.87 -0.05
C ASN A 366 -20.41 -1.00 -0.12
N ILE A 367 -21.19 -0.01 0.33
CA ILE A 367 -22.66 -0.06 0.30
C ILE A 367 -23.20 0.74 -0.89
N GLN A 368 -24.32 0.27 -1.46
CA GLN A 368 -24.99 0.82 -2.64
C GLN A 368 -25.26 2.33 -2.58
N ASP A 369 -25.58 2.86 -1.39
CA ASP A 369 -25.93 4.26 -1.18
C ASP A 369 -24.75 5.24 -1.21
N GLU A 370 -23.49 4.82 -1.03
CA GLU A 370 -22.36 5.78 -0.92
C GLU A 370 -21.57 5.96 -2.23
N SER A 371 -21.60 5.00 -3.16
CA SER A 371 -20.88 5.11 -4.45
C SER A 371 -21.65 5.87 -5.54
N ASN A 372 -22.96 6.06 -5.37
CA ASN A 372 -23.85 6.68 -6.36
C ASN A 372 -24.40 8.04 -5.93
N THR A 373 -24.29 8.37 -4.65
CA THR A 373 -24.93 9.55 -4.06
C THR A 373 -23.93 10.70 -4.00
N SER A 374 -24.37 11.89 -4.40
CA SER A 374 -23.51 13.07 -4.36
C SER A 374 -23.10 13.41 -2.91
N PRO A 375 -21.93 14.02 -2.66
CA PRO A 375 -21.51 14.39 -1.30
C PRO A 375 -22.56 15.21 -0.53
N ALA A 376 -23.28 16.10 -1.23
CA ALA A 376 -24.35 16.93 -0.66
C ALA A 376 -25.59 16.12 -0.24
N GLU A 377 -25.87 15.03 -0.94
CA GLU A 377 -27.02 14.16 -0.66
C GLU A 377 -26.70 13.13 0.44
N LEU A 378 -25.45 12.71 0.54
CA LEU A 378 -24.94 11.94 1.68
C LEU A 378 -25.01 12.73 3.00
N GLU A 379 -24.74 14.03 2.97
CA GLU A 379 -24.92 14.92 4.13
C GLU A 379 -26.40 15.00 4.56
N ARG A 380 -27.31 15.20 3.61
CA ARG A 380 -28.76 15.21 3.88
C ARG A 380 -29.27 13.88 4.48
N LEU A 381 -28.83 12.75 3.94
CA LEU A 381 -29.21 11.42 4.46
C LEU A 381 -28.65 11.17 5.86
N ARG A 382 -27.43 11.65 6.13
CA ARG A 382 -26.78 11.55 7.44
C ARG A 382 -27.49 12.39 8.51
N ASP A 383 -28.00 13.56 8.14
CA ASP A 383 -28.80 14.41 9.05
C ASP A 383 -30.20 13.84 9.30
N ASN A 384 -30.81 13.21 8.29
CA ASN A 384 -32.08 12.51 8.44
C ASN A 384 -31.97 11.26 9.33
N LYS A 385 -30.89 10.47 9.23
CA LYS A 385 -30.64 9.33 10.14
C LYS A 385 -30.38 9.77 11.59
N LYS A 386 -29.70 10.91 11.81
CA LYS A 386 -29.50 11.48 13.15
C LYS A 386 -30.81 11.95 13.78
N ARG A 387 -31.71 12.54 12.99
CA ARG A 387 -33.05 12.95 13.46
C ARG A 387 -33.93 11.77 13.86
N LYS A 388 -33.83 10.63 13.18
CA LYS A 388 -34.58 9.40 13.52
C LYS A 388 -34.08 8.66 14.77
N LYS A 389 -32.83 8.89 15.22
CA LYS A 389 -32.28 8.33 16.46
C LYS A 389 -32.49 9.21 17.70
N LYS A 390 -33.03 10.42 17.51
CA LYS A 390 -33.34 11.40 18.56
C LYS A 390 -34.84 11.50 18.87
N LYS A 391 -35.66 10.70 18.20
CA LYS A 391 -37.01 10.33 18.62
C LYS A 391 -36.90 8.91 19.17
#